data_AF-A0A2X0RYT7-F1
#
_entry.id   AF-A0A2X0RYT7-F1
#
_cell.length_a   1.000
_cell.length_b   1.000
_cell.length_c   1.000
_cell.angle_alpha   90.00
_cell.angle_beta   90.00
_cell.angle_gamma   90.00
#
_symmetry.space_group_name_H-M   'P 1'
#
loop_
_entity.id
_entity.type
_entity.pdbx_description
1 polymer ?
#
loop_
_entity_poly.entity_id
_entity_poly.type
_entity_poly.pdbx_seq_one_letter_code
_entity_poly.pdbx_strand_id
1 'polypeptide(L)'
;MKKEAFNYKGAFGQPIIIREVTDKVSLPMGGARLSRIIIFAITLFFMWLFRSFINSIGALMPGLTLVLYLGVPFFLSGILLKIKANGKQLHYFIWDYLIYLFTIKIGKKHFANDQETRYLRETTQFDYDSNERKSTNVN
;
A
#
# COMPACT_ATOMS: atom_id res chain seq x y z
N MET A 1 29.16 32.44 5.99
CA MET A 1 29.04 31.13 5.30
C MET A 1 27.57 30.92 4.93
N LYS A 2 27.23 30.73 3.65
CA LYS A 2 25.86 30.38 3.23
C LYS A 2 25.58 28.94 3.64
N LYS A 3 24.52 28.71 4.40
CA LYS A 3 24.09 27.38 4.84
C LYS A 3 23.40 26.71 3.64
N GLU A 4 24.09 25.80 2.96
CA GLU A 4 23.47 25.05 1.86
C GLU A 4 22.42 24.11 2.44
N ALA A 5 21.20 24.16 1.89
CA ALA A 5 20.12 23.28 2.32
C ALA A 5 20.43 21.85 1.82
N PHE A 6 20.89 20.99 2.72
CA PHE A 6 21.15 19.59 2.39
C PHE A 6 19.84 18.87 2.04
N ASN A 7 19.82 18.21 0.88
CA ASN A 7 18.68 17.40 0.46
C ASN A 7 18.73 16.02 1.11
N TYR A 8 18.04 15.87 2.25
CA TYR A 8 17.97 14.61 2.99
C TYR A 8 17.01 13.56 2.38
N LYS A 9 16.30 13.88 1.29
CA LYS A 9 15.32 12.97 0.67
C LYS A 9 15.95 11.64 0.25
N GLY A 10 17.22 11.67 -0.17
CA GLY A 10 17.97 10.46 -0.55
C GLY A 10 18.30 9.56 0.63
N ALA A 11 18.65 10.12 1.79
CA ALA A 11 19.01 9.37 3.00
C ALA A 11 17.77 8.70 3.63
N PHE A 12 16.68 9.44 3.77
CA PHE A 12 15.42 8.90 4.29
C PHE A 12 14.68 7.98 3.32
N GLY A 13 15.01 8.02 2.03
CA GLY A 13 14.42 7.17 0.99
C GLY A 13 15.06 5.78 0.85
N GLN A 14 16.13 5.48 1.61
CA GLN A 14 16.81 4.20 1.48
C GLN A 14 15.94 3.05 2.03
N PRO A 15 15.82 1.93 1.29
CA PRO A 15 15.08 0.78 1.79
C PRO A 15 15.81 0.16 2.99
N ILE A 16 15.06 -0.39 3.94
CA ILE A 16 15.62 -1.15 5.06
C ILE A 16 16.14 -2.48 4.53
N ILE A 17 17.44 -2.72 4.69
CA ILE A 17 18.16 -3.89 4.19
C ILE A 17 18.68 -4.69 5.39
N ILE A 18 18.37 -5.98 5.43
CA ILE A 18 18.98 -6.91 6.40
C ILE A 18 20.29 -7.41 5.78
N ARG A 19 21.42 -6.99 6.35
CA ARG A 19 22.77 -7.37 5.88
C ARG A 19 23.34 -8.58 6.63
N GLU A 20 23.06 -8.66 7.92
CA GLU A 20 23.58 -9.67 8.84
C GLU A 20 22.40 -10.36 9.53
N VAL A 21 22.33 -11.68 9.39
CA VAL A 21 21.28 -12.50 10.03
C VAL A 21 21.83 -13.14 11.31
N THR A 22 23.16 -13.28 11.44
CA THR A 22 23.89 -13.82 12.60
C THR A 22 25.32 -13.27 12.56
N ASP A 23 26.01 -13.18 13.71
CA ASP A 23 27.40 -12.68 13.84
C ASP A 23 28.43 -13.36 12.90
N LYS A 24 28.10 -14.54 12.36
CA LYS A 24 28.93 -15.31 11.42
C LYS A 24 28.34 -15.45 10.02
N VAL A 25 27.11 -15.00 9.78
CA VAL A 25 26.40 -15.16 8.50
C VAL A 25 25.96 -13.80 8.00
N SER A 26 26.82 -13.20 7.18
CA SER A 26 26.50 -12.03 6.36
C SER A 26 26.00 -12.50 4.99
N LEU A 27 24.96 -11.84 4.45
CA LEU A 27 24.50 -12.13 3.09
C LEU A 27 25.45 -11.46 2.09
N PRO A 28 26.20 -12.21 1.27
CA PRO A 28 27.27 -11.68 0.42
C PRO A 28 26.77 -10.75 -0.70
N MET A 29 25.48 -10.76 -1.02
CA MET A 29 24.85 -10.01 -2.12
C MET A 29 24.10 -8.76 -1.64
N GLY A 30 24.69 -7.98 -0.73
CA GLY A 30 24.17 -6.66 -0.37
C GLY A 30 22.90 -6.65 0.49
N GLY A 31 22.58 -7.78 1.14
CA GLY A 31 21.44 -7.93 2.04
C GLY A 31 20.07 -8.01 1.35
N ALA A 32 19.13 -8.73 1.96
CA ALA A 32 17.76 -8.80 1.45
C ALA A 32 16.97 -7.58 1.96
N ARG A 33 16.28 -6.88 1.05
CA ARG A 33 15.33 -5.82 1.46
C ARG A 33 14.23 -6.47 2.30
N LEU A 34 13.91 -5.89 3.45
CA LEU A 34 12.87 -6.42 4.33
C LEU A 34 11.52 -6.55 3.60
N SER A 35 11.20 -5.56 2.77
CA SER A 35 10.03 -5.58 1.90
C SER A 35 10.01 -6.76 0.92
N ARG A 36 11.18 -7.22 0.43
CA ARG A 36 11.28 -8.40 -0.43
C ARG A 36 10.85 -9.66 0.31
N ILE A 37 11.34 -9.83 1.53
CA ILE A 37 11.04 -10.99 2.37
C ILE A 37 9.56 -11.02 2.70
N ILE A 38 8.98 -9.87 3.08
CA ILE A 38 7.54 -9.77 3.37
C ILE A 38 6.71 -10.14 2.15
N ILE A 39 7.00 -9.56 0.97
CA ILE A 39 6.26 -9.88 -0.27
C ILE A 39 6.42 -11.35 -0.65
N PHE A 40 7.62 -11.90 -0.50
CA PHE A 40 7.89 -13.31 -0.75
C PHE A 40 7.06 -14.21 0.17
N ALA A 41 7.03 -13.92 1.47
CA ALA A 41 6.25 -14.66 2.46
C ALA A 41 4.74 -14.57 2.19
N ILE A 42 4.22 -13.38 1.89
CA ILE A 42 2.81 -13.18 1.53
C ILE A 42 2.46 -13.98 0.26
N THR A 43 3.31 -13.92 -0.77
CA THR A 43 3.08 -14.64 -2.01
C THR A 43 3.07 -16.16 -1.78
N LEU A 44 4.02 -16.67 -0.99
CA LEU A 44 4.04 -18.07 -0.57
C LEU A 44 2.79 -18.47 0.21
N PHE A 45 2.33 -17.61 1.13
CA PHE A 45 1.11 -17.84 1.89
C PHE A 45 -0.11 -17.95 0.97
N PHE A 46 -0.24 -17.06 -0.02
CA PHE A 46 -1.30 -17.17 -1.02
C PHE A 46 -1.18 -18.45 -1.87
N MET A 47 0.03 -18.81 -2.31
CA MET A 47 0.23 -20.07 -3.03
C MET A 47 -0.10 -21.30 -2.18
N TRP A 48 0.11 -21.23 -0.87
CA TRP A 48 -0.30 -22.29 0.06
C TRP A 48 -1.82 -22.35 0.23
N LEU A 49 -2.50 -21.21 0.34
CA LEU A 49 -3.96 -21.13 0.40
C LEU A 49 -4.61 -21.74 -0.87
N PHE A 50 -4.04 -21.46 -2.04
CA PHE A 50 -4.51 -21.98 -3.33
C PHE A 50 -3.76 -23.24 -3.79
N ARG A 51 -3.18 -24.03 -2.87
CA ARG A 51 -2.35 -25.20 -3.21
C ARG A 51 -3.02 -26.17 -4.19
N SER A 52 -4.33 -26.37 -4.08
CA SER A 52 -5.05 -27.30 -4.94
C SER A 52 -5.01 -26.87 -6.41
N PHE A 53 -5.15 -25.58 -6.67
CA PHE A 53 -5.10 -25.02 -8.02
C PHE A 53 -3.67 -25.06 -8.57
N ILE A 54 -2.69 -24.67 -7.76
CA ILE A 54 -1.28 -24.67 -8.15
C ILE A 54 -0.78 -26.08 -8.44
N ASN A 55 -1.16 -27.07 -7.63
CA ASN A 55 -0.77 -28.46 -7.84
C ASN A 55 -1.43 -29.07 -9.07
N SER A 56 -2.66 -28.68 -9.43
CA SER A 56 -3.29 -29.12 -10.69
C SER A 56 -2.52 -28.62 -11.92
N ILE A 57 -2.00 -27.39 -11.87
CA ILE A 57 -1.11 -26.87 -12.93
C ILE A 57 0.25 -27.58 -12.89
N GLY A 58 0.78 -27.79 -11.69
CA GLY A 58 2.04 -28.49 -11.43
C GLY A 58 2.06 -29.95 -11.91
N ALA A 59 0.90 -30.61 -11.94
CA ALA A 59 0.77 -32.00 -12.37
C ALA A 59 0.95 -32.20 -13.88
N LEU A 60 0.97 -31.12 -14.68
CA LEU A 60 1.16 -31.19 -16.13
C LEU A 60 2.58 -31.66 -16.51
N MET A 61 3.59 -31.33 -15.70
CA MET A 61 4.98 -31.75 -15.95
C MET A 61 5.68 -32.08 -14.63
N PRO A 62 6.45 -33.19 -14.56
CA PRO A 62 7.25 -33.51 -13.38
C PRO A 62 8.22 -32.36 -13.06
N GLY A 63 8.20 -31.89 -11.80
CA GLY A 63 9.08 -30.81 -11.33
C GLY A 63 8.57 -29.38 -11.52
N LEU A 64 7.49 -29.17 -12.29
CA LEU A 64 6.90 -27.84 -12.49
C LEU A 64 6.42 -27.22 -11.17
N THR A 65 5.88 -28.04 -10.27
CA THR A 65 5.41 -27.62 -8.95
C THR A 65 6.50 -26.91 -8.15
N LEU A 66 7.73 -27.43 -8.14
CA LEU A 66 8.86 -26.82 -7.42
C LEU A 66 9.21 -25.46 -8.03
N VAL A 67 9.27 -25.39 -9.36
CA VAL A 67 9.56 -24.16 -10.11
C VAL A 67 8.48 -23.11 -9.88
N LEU A 68 7.21 -23.50 -9.80
CA LEU A 68 6.11 -22.61 -9.44
C LEU A 68 6.29 -22.04 -8.02
N TYR A 69 6.52 -22.91 -7.03
CA TYR A 69 6.63 -22.49 -5.63
C TYR A 69 7.86 -21.63 -5.32
N LEU A 70 8.94 -21.74 -6.08
CA LEU A 70 10.14 -20.89 -5.90
C LEU A 70 10.16 -19.72 -6.87
N GLY A 71 9.86 -19.97 -8.15
CA GLY A 71 9.95 -19.02 -9.24
C GLY A 71 8.91 -17.92 -9.14
N VAL A 72 7.64 -18.27 -8.87
CA VAL A 72 6.55 -17.28 -8.75
C VAL A 72 6.84 -16.26 -7.65
N PRO A 73 7.09 -16.65 -6.37
CA PRO A 73 7.31 -15.67 -5.32
C PRO A 73 8.62 -14.90 -5.50
N PHE A 74 9.65 -15.52 -6.09
CA PHE A 74 10.88 -14.79 -6.43
C PHE A 74 10.64 -13.71 -7.49
N PHE A 75 9.91 -14.04 -8.56
CA PHE A 75 9.62 -13.12 -9.67
C PHE A 75 8.64 -12.02 -9.25
N LEU A 76 7.54 -12.38 -8.56
CA LEU A 76 6.58 -11.42 -8.01
C LEU A 76 7.26 -10.43 -7.06
N SER A 77 8.10 -10.92 -6.15
CA SER A 77 8.83 -10.04 -5.22
C SER A 77 9.71 -9.05 -5.95
N GLY A 78 10.36 -9.46 -7.06
CA GLY A 78 11.19 -8.58 -7.88
C GLY A 78 10.38 -7.50 -8.59
N ILE A 79 9.26 -7.87 -9.22
CA ILE A 79 8.39 -6.93 -9.94
C ILE A 79 7.77 -5.93 -8.98
N LEU A 80 7.17 -6.39 -7.87
CA LEU A 80 6.52 -5.51 -6.90
C LEU A 80 7.49 -4.49 -6.30
N LEU A 81 8.76 -4.86 -6.08
CA LEU A 81 9.76 -3.93 -5.56
C LEU A 81 10.24 -2.89 -6.57
N LYS A 82 10.09 -3.16 -7.87
CA LYS A 82 10.45 -2.22 -8.93
C LYS A 82 9.38 -1.14 -9.09
N ILE A 83 8.13 -1.47 -8.76
CA ILE A 83 7.01 -0.53 -8.80
C ILE A 83 7.15 0.48 -7.65
N LYS A 84 7.46 1.73 -8.00
CA LYS A 84 7.44 2.86 -7.07
C LYS A 84 6.14 3.64 -7.29
N ALA A 85 5.11 3.34 -6.50
CA ALA A 85 3.87 4.12 -6.54
C ALA A 85 4.10 5.50 -5.91
N ASN A 86 4.00 6.57 -6.70
CA ASN A 86 4.14 7.97 -6.27
C ASN A 86 5.39 8.29 -5.43
N GLY A 87 6.50 7.60 -5.68
CA GLY A 87 7.76 7.79 -4.94
C GLY A 87 7.74 7.27 -3.49
N LYS A 88 6.64 6.69 -3.02
CA LYS A 88 6.56 5.96 -1.74
C LYS A 88 6.84 4.47 -1.98
N GLN A 89 7.32 3.78 -0.95
CA GLN A 89 7.49 2.32 -1.03
C GLN A 89 6.11 1.66 -1.10
N LEU A 90 5.95 0.64 -1.96
CA LEU A 90 4.66 0.02 -2.27
C LEU A 90 3.89 -0.46 -1.03
N HIS A 91 4.58 -0.97 -0.01
CA HIS A 91 3.95 -1.44 1.21
C HIS A 91 3.25 -0.34 2.01
N TYR A 92 3.84 0.86 2.09
CA TYR A 92 3.20 1.99 2.75
C TYR A 92 1.93 2.41 2.00
N PHE A 93 1.98 2.38 0.67
CA PHE A 93 0.81 2.69 -0.16
C PHE A 93 -0.31 1.67 0.05
N ILE A 94 0.00 0.36 0.05
CA ILE A 94 -1.01 -0.69 0.26
C ILE A 94 -1.63 -0.58 1.66
N TRP A 95 -0.81 -0.35 2.69
CA TRP A 95 -1.30 -0.22 4.06
C TRP A 95 -2.24 0.98 4.21
N ASP A 96 -1.85 2.14 3.69
CA ASP A 96 -2.65 3.35 3.69
C ASP A 96 -3.97 3.15 2.90
N TYR A 97 -3.89 2.44 1.77
CA TYR A 97 -5.06 2.07 0.99
C TYR A 97 -6.01 1.12 1.72
N LEU A 98 -5.47 0.13 2.46
CA LEU A 98 -6.30 -0.78 3.27
C LEU A 98 -7.01 -0.02 4.39
N ILE A 99 -6.30 0.85 5.10
CA ILE A 99 -6.91 1.71 6.13
C ILE A 99 -8.02 2.56 5.51
N TYR A 100 -7.76 3.21 4.38
CA TYR A 100 -8.76 3.96 3.63
C TYR A 100 -9.97 3.10 3.28
N LEU A 101 -9.75 1.89 2.75
CA LEU A 101 -10.83 1.02 2.29
C LEU A 101 -11.71 0.53 3.44
N PHE A 102 -11.11 0.13 4.57
CA PHE A 102 -11.87 -0.32 5.75
C PHE A 102 -12.54 0.84 6.49
N THR A 103 -11.88 1.99 6.60
CA THR A 103 -12.40 3.13 7.37
C THR A 103 -13.45 3.93 6.60
N ILE A 104 -13.18 4.25 5.34
CA ILE A 104 -14.00 5.17 4.54
C ILE A 104 -15.02 4.39 3.71
N LYS A 105 -14.55 3.42 2.91
CA LYS A 105 -15.44 2.71 1.96
C LYS A 105 -16.40 1.76 2.68
N ILE A 106 -15.90 0.95 3.61
CA ILE A 106 -16.73 0.01 4.39
C ILE A 106 -17.46 0.73 5.53
N GLY A 107 -16.76 1.61 6.26
CA GLY A 107 -17.37 2.41 7.34
C GLY A 107 -18.40 3.44 6.87
N LYS A 108 -18.53 3.68 5.55
CA LYS A 108 -19.38 4.73 4.94
C LYS A 108 -19.20 6.11 5.59
N LYS A 109 -18.00 6.37 6.12
CA LYS A 109 -17.65 7.64 6.75
C LYS A 109 -17.27 8.63 5.66
N HIS A 110 -18.01 9.73 5.56
CA HIS A 110 -17.66 10.83 4.68
C HIS A 110 -16.88 11.87 5.48
N PHE A 111 -15.77 12.34 4.90
CA PHE A 111 -14.95 13.39 5.48
C PHE A 111 -15.02 14.62 4.58
N ALA A 112 -15.30 15.78 5.17
CA ALA A 112 -15.20 17.08 4.52
C ALA A 112 -14.41 18.01 5.45
N ASN A 113 -13.35 18.65 4.94
CA ASN A 113 -12.44 19.48 5.74
C ASN A 113 -11.97 18.81 7.06
N ASP A 114 -11.50 17.57 6.98
CA ASP A 114 -11.00 16.80 8.13
C ASP A 114 -12.02 16.50 9.26
N GLN A 115 -13.31 16.77 9.03
CA GLN A 115 -14.39 16.42 9.97
C GLN A 115 -15.26 15.29 9.41
N GLU A 116 -15.65 14.35 10.29
CA GLU A 116 -16.58 13.27 9.98
C GLU A 116 -17.99 13.85 9.78
N THR A 117 -18.47 13.90 8.54
CA THR A 117 -19.81 14.41 8.22
C THR A 117 -20.80 13.26 8.19
N ARG A 118 -21.68 13.23 9.19
CA ARG A 118 -22.71 12.18 9.35
C ARG A 118 -23.89 12.32 8.36
N TYR A 119 -23.98 13.44 7.63
CA TYR A 119 -25.24 13.95 7.08
C TYR A 119 -25.26 14.24 5.56
N LEU A 120 -24.48 13.52 4.74
CA LEU A 120 -24.51 13.71 3.28
C LEU A 120 -25.47 12.76 2.54
N ARG A 121 -26.48 12.21 3.23
CA ARG A 121 -27.55 11.43 2.56
C ARG A 121 -28.74 12.29 2.13
N GLU A 122 -28.95 13.45 2.75
CA GLU A 122 -30.02 14.36 2.36
C GLU A 122 -29.48 15.41 1.39
N THR A 123 -30.03 15.42 0.18
CA THR A 123 -29.87 16.52 -0.76
C THR A 123 -30.56 17.75 -0.18
N THR A 124 -29.83 18.59 0.55
CA THR A 124 -30.35 19.89 0.96
C THR A 124 -30.46 20.77 -0.29
N GLN A 125 -31.68 20.99 -0.76
CA GLN A 125 -31.98 22.06 -1.71
C GLN A 125 -31.68 23.38 -1.00
N PHE A 126 -30.69 24.12 -1.48
CA PHE A 126 -30.45 25.47 -1.01
C PHE A 126 -31.59 26.36 -1.53
N ASP A 127 -32.52 26.71 -0.65
CA ASP A 127 -33.59 27.65 -0.95
C ASP A 127 -33.03 29.08 -0.86
N TYR A 128 -32.62 29.61 -2.01
CA TYR A 128 -31.97 30.92 -2.14
C TYR A 128 -32.93 32.11 -1.93
N ASP A 129 -34.25 31.90 -1.83
CA ASP A 129 -35.24 33.01 -1.88
C ASP A 129 -35.60 33.62 -0.50
N SER A 130 -35.20 33.02 0.63
CA SER A 130 -35.72 33.43 1.95
C SER A 130 -34.95 34.54 2.68
N ASN A 131 -33.70 34.84 2.28
CA ASN A 131 -32.86 35.83 2.96
C ASN A 131 -32.91 37.24 2.34
N GLU A 132 -33.36 37.41 1.10
CA GLU A 132 -33.47 38.74 0.49
C GLU A 132 -34.72 39.52 0.93
N ARG A 133 -35.80 38.84 1.36
CA ARG A 133 -37.04 39.53 1.77
C ARG A 133 -37.00 40.15 3.16
N LYS A 134 -36.06 39.74 4.02
CA LYS A 134 -35.90 40.27 5.38
C LYS A 134 -35.10 41.57 5.44
N SER A 135 -34.23 41.84 4.48
CA SER A 135 -33.48 43.11 4.43
C SER A 135 -34.30 44.28 3.87
N THR A 136 -35.41 44.02 3.18
CA THR A 136 -36.29 45.07 2.61
C THR A 136 -37.37 45.57 3.59
N ASN A 137 -37.62 44.87 4.69
CA ASN A 137 -38.69 45.21 5.66
C ASN A 137 -38.17 45.72 7.00
N VAL A 138 -37.00 46.38 6.99
CA VAL A 138 -36.50 47.15 8.13
C VAL A 138 -36.26 48.58 7.63
N ASN A 139 -37.36 49.34 7.54
CA ASN A 139 -37.39 50.78 7.37
C ASN A 139 -38.44 51.33 8.35
#